data_AF-A0A925L3Q9-F1
#
_entry.id   AF-A0A925L3Q9-F1
#
_cell.length_a   1.000
_cell.length_b   1.000
_cell.length_c   1.000
_cell.angle_alpha   90.00
_cell.angle_beta   90.00
_cell.angle_gamma   90.00
#
_symmetry.space_group_name_H-M   'P 1'
#
loop_
_entity.id
_entity.type
_entity.pdbx_description
1 polymer ?
#
loop_
_entity_poly.entity_id
_entity_poly.type
_entity_poly.pdbx_seq_one_letter_code
_entity_poly.pdbx_strand_id
1 'polypeptide(L)'
;MYTFAAPTALGDVAARQLANATKTVPQMASITPRWLVHCMEWMPVEAGIFRLNRVKDASSVTVDCSARDERVLPQTFVDYDENPREYMLSAVNTVVDI
;
A
#
# COMPACT_ATOMS: atom_id res chain seq x y z
N MET A 1 -13.81 -69.83 0.29
CA MET A 1 -12.45 -69.58 -0.23
C MET A 1 -12.62 -68.77 -1.51
N TYR A 2 -12.46 -67.44 -1.46
CA TYR A 2 -12.57 -66.59 -2.66
C TYR A 2 -11.15 -66.30 -3.16
N THR A 3 -10.81 -66.79 -4.34
CA THR A 3 -9.54 -66.51 -5.02
C THR A 3 -9.64 -65.16 -5.72
N PHE A 4 -8.88 -64.16 -5.26
CA PHE A 4 -8.76 -62.89 -5.98
C PHE A 4 -7.97 -63.13 -7.29
N ALA A 5 -8.64 -62.94 -8.43
CA ALA A 5 -8.01 -62.99 -9.74
C ALA A 5 -7.00 -61.83 -9.87
N ALA A 6 -5.81 -62.12 -10.39
CA ALA A 6 -4.80 -61.10 -10.64
C ALA A 6 -5.30 -60.12 -11.73
N PRO A 7 -5.18 -58.80 -11.53
CA PRO A 7 -5.65 -57.81 -12.48
C PRO A 7 -4.89 -57.93 -13.82
N THR A 8 -5.62 -57.90 -14.93
CA THR A 8 -5.10 -58.08 -16.30
C THR A 8 -4.61 -56.80 -16.96
N ALA A 9 -4.73 -55.66 -16.28
CA ALA A 9 -4.31 -54.34 -16.78
C ALA A 9 -3.59 -53.54 -15.70
N LEU A 10 -2.84 -52.54 -16.13
CA LEU A 10 -2.15 -51.60 -15.25
C LEU A 10 -3.18 -50.79 -14.45
N GLY A 11 -3.11 -50.82 -13.12
CA GLY A 11 -3.96 -50.01 -12.26
C GLY A 11 -3.50 -48.56 -12.15
N ASP A 12 -4.43 -47.65 -11.83
CA ASP A 12 -4.19 -46.20 -11.75
C ASP A 12 -3.02 -45.81 -10.83
N VAL A 13 -2.86 -46.51 -9.70
CA VAL A 13 -1.78 -46.28 -8.73
C VAL A 13 -0.41 -46.60 -9.32
N ALA A 14 -0.32 -47.66 -10.14
CA ALA A 14 0.91 -48.06 -10.80
C ALA A 14 1.26 -47.10 -11.95
N ALA A 15 0.25 -46.67 -12.72
CA ALA A 15 0.41 -45.67 -13.78
C ALA A 15 0.86 -44.30 -13.24
N ARG A 16 0.34 -43.89 -12.06
CA ARG A 16 0.66 -42.59 -11.43
C ARG A 16 2.13 -42.43 -11.06
N GLN A 17 2.87 -43.51 -10.77
CA GLN A 17 4.30 -43.44 -10.44
C GLN A 17 5.16 -42.92 -11.60
N LEU A 18 4.67 -43.05 -12.84
CA LEU A 18 5.33 -42.57 -14.05
C LEU A 18 4.81 -41.20 -14.52
N ALA A 19 3.78 -40.67 -13.85
CA ALA A 19 3.15 -39.41 -14.22
C ALA A 19 3.81 -38.23 -13.49
N ASN A 20 3.99 -37.12 -14.21
CA ASN A 20 4.46 -35.88 -13.60
C ASN A 20 3.31 -35.19 -12.86
N ALA A 21 3.58 -34.73 -11.63
CA ALA A 21 2.65 -33.91 -10.88
C ALA A 21 2.91 -32.43 -11.14
N THR A 22 1.85 -31.68 -11.46
CA THR A 22 1.89 -30.22 -11.50
C THR A 22 2.04 -29.70 -10.07
N LYS A 23 3.15 -29.02 -9.78
CA LYS A 23 3.40 -28.38 -8.49
C LYS A 23 3.10 -26.89 -8.58
N THR A 24 2.29 -26.38 -7.67
CA THR A 24 2.07 -24.94 -7.53
C THR A 24 3.21 -24.30 -6.74
N VAL A 25 3.33 -22.97 -6.82
CA VAL A 25 4.16 -22.22 -5.87
C VAL A 25 3.60 -22.35 -4.43
N PRO A 26 4.44 -22.17 -3.40
CA PRO A 26 3.97 -22.11 -2.02
C PRO A 26 2.89 -21.03 -1.85
N GLN A 27 1.75 -21.41 -1.27
CA GLN A 27 0.65 -20.49 -1.02
C GLN A 27 0.78 -19.90 0.39
N MET A 28 0.86 -18.57 0.49
CA MET A 28 0.93 -17.87 1.78
C MET A 28 -0.46 -17.35 2.18
N ALA A 29 -1.12 -18.05 3.10
CA ALA A 29 -2.49 -17.75 3.53
C ALA A 29 -2.65 -16.42 4.28
N SER A 30 -1.56 -15.84 4.79
CA SER A 30 -1.57 -14.53 5.46
C SER A 30 -1.61 -13.34 4.49
N ILE A 31 -1.51 -13.57 3.17
CA ILE A 31 -1.63 -12.51 2.17
C ILE A 31 -3.06 -11.95 2.19
N THR A 32 -3.18 -10.64 2.39
CA THR A 32 -4.42 -9.89 2.26
C THR A 32 -4.34 -8.90 1.09
N PRO A 33 -5.47 -8.35 0.59
CA PRO A 33 -5.47 -7.37 -0.50
C PRO A 33 -4.73 -6.05 -0.21
N ARG A 34 -4.39 -5.76 1.05
CA ARG A 34 -3.71 -4.53 1.48
C ARG A 34 -4.38 -3.23 0.96
N TRP A 35 -5.71 -3.15 1.07
CA TRP A 35 -6.52 -2.05 0.53
C TRP A 35 -6.02 -0.65 0.90
N LEU A 36 -5.62 -0.42 2.15
CA LEU A 36 -5.12 0.89 2.59
C LEU A 36 -3.93 1.37 1.76
N VAL A 37 -2.93 0.50 1.52
CA VAL A 37 -1.74 0.82 0.72
C VAL A 37 -2.12 1.12 -0.73
N HIS A 38 -3.17 0.48 -1.24
CA HIS A 38 -3.66 0.65 -2.60
C HIS A 38 -4.46 1.94 -2.81
N CYS A 39 -5.20 2.38 -1.78
CA CYS A 39 -6.04 3.56 -1.85
C CYS A 39 -5.37 4.83 -1.32
N MET A 40 -4.18 4.73 -0.74
CA MET A 40 -3.45 5.88 -0.21
C MET A 40 -2.72 6.62 -1.33
N GLU A 41 -2.72 7.95 -1.27
CA GLU A 41 -1.90 8.79 -2.13
C GLU A 41 -0.44 8.78 -1.65
N TRP A 42 0.47 8.39 -2.54
CA TRP A 42 1.90 8.30 -2.24
C TRP A 42 2.64 9.51 -2.79
N MET A 43 3.29 10.27 -1.91
CA MET A 43 4.14 11.40 -2.27
C MET A 43 5.62 11.01 -2.10
N PRO A 44 6.47 11.11 -3.14
CA PRO A 44 7.88 10.80 -3.02
C PRO A 44 8.63 11.85 -2.18
N VAL A 45 9.58 11.40 -1.36
CA VAL A 45 10.39 12.25 -0.48
C VAL A 45 11.87 11.91 -0.68
N GLU A 46 12.61 12.76 -1.40
CA GLU A 46 13.98 12.47 -1.84
C GLU A 46 14.99 12.38 -0.69
N ALA A 47 14.86 13.26 0.32
CA ALA A 47 15.79 13.34 1.45
C ALA A 47 15.32 12.55 2.69
N GLY A 48 14.22 11.79 2.59
CA GLY A 48 13.65 11.01 3.69
C GLY A 48 13.00 11.83 4.82
N ILE A 49 12.90 13.16 4.69
CA ILE A 49 12.25 14.05 5.65
C ILE A 49 11.13 14.82 4.94
N PHE A 50 9.91 14.69 5.44
CA PHE A 50 8.75 15.45 4.99
C PHE A 50 8.34 16.47 6.05
N ARG A 51 8.52 17.76 5.77
CA ARG A 51 8.13 18.87 6.66
C ARG A 51 6.75 19.38 6.26
N LEU A 52 5.80 19.33 7.20
CA LEU A 52 4.44 19.84 7.01
C LEU A 52 4.31 21.25 7.58
N ASN A 53 4.46 22.25 6.72
CA ASN A 53 4.20 23.65 7.09
C ASN A 53 2.69 23.90 7.18
N ARG A 54 2.27 24.58 8.25
CA ARG A 54 0.87 24.93 8.51
C ARG A 54 0.73 26.42 8.72
N VAL A 55 -0.47 26.93 8.46
CA VAL A 55 -0.87 28.30 8.79
C VAL A 55 -1.26 28.36 10.26
N LYS A 56 -0.83 29.40 10.98
CA LYS A 56 -1.05 29.58 12.43
C LYS A 56 -2.50 29.92 12.78
N ASP A 57 -3.19 30.69 11.93
CA ASP A 57 -4.59 31.14 12.15
C ASP A 57 -5.41 31.23 10.84
N ALA A 58 -5.76 30.08 10.26
CA ALA A 58 -6.43 30.01 8.95
C ALA A 58 -7.84 30.64 8.92
N SER A 59 -8.49 30.82 10.08
CA SER A 59 -9.83 31.38 10.19
C SER A 59 -9.88 32.91 10.17
N SER A 60 -8.74 33.58 10.31
CA SER A 60 -8.64 35.05 10.32
C SER A 60 -8.58 35.68 8.92
N VAL A 61 -8.57 34.85 7.86
CA VAL A 61 -8.43 35.31 6.48
C VAL A 61 -9.74 35.89 5.97
N THR A 62 -9.80 37.21 5.86
CA THR A 62 -10.91 37.90 5.19
C THR A 62 -10.76 37.81 3.68
N VAL A 63 -11.69 37.12 3.03
CA VAL A 63 -11.73 36.98 1.57
C VAL A 63 -12.92 37.78 1.04
N ASP A 64 -12.66 38.69 0.09
CA ASP A 64 -13.71 39.40 -0.65
C ASP A 64 -13.63 39.03 -2.14
N CYS A 65 -14.78 38.84 -2.78
CA CYS A 65 -14.89 38.52 -4.21
C CYS A 65 -15.52 39.73 -4.92
N SER A 66 -14.79 40.34 -5.86
CA SER A 66 -15.24 41.57 -6.51
C SER A 66 -16.52 41.37 -7.34
N ALA A 67 -17.59 42.07 -6.97
CA ALA A 67 -18.84 42.09 -7.71
C ALA A 67 -18.89 43.28 -8.68
N ARG A 68 -18.18 43.22 -9.82
CA ARG A 68 -18.14 44.27 -10.89
C ARG A 68 -17.98 45.73 -10.39
N ASP A 69 -17.47 45.91 -9.17
CA ASP A 69 -17.34 47.18 -8.46
C ASP A 69 -15.88 47.32 -7.99
N GLU A 70 -15.35 48.54 -8.04
CA GLU A 70 -13.97 48.89 -7.68
C GLU A 70 -13.85 49.13 -6.16
N ARG A 71 -14.05 48.07 -5.37
CA ARG A 71 -13.86 48.13 -3.91
C ARG A 71 -12.38 47.90 -3.55
N VAL A 72 -11.94 48.56 -2.48
CA VAL A 72 -10.60 48.33 -1.90
C VAL A 72 -10.56 46.94 -1.31
N LEU A 73 -9.73 46.07 -1.87
CA LEU A 73 -9.54 44.70 -1.37
C LEU A 73 -8.87 44.73 0.02
N PRO A 74 -9.34 43.92 0.98
CA PRO A 74 -8.66 43.78 2.26
C PRO A 74 -7.29 43.13 2.04
N GLN A 75 -6.22 43.78 2.52
CA GLN A 75 -4.90 43.16 2.61
C GLN A 75 -4.84 42.32 3.90
N THR A 76 -4.68 41.01 3.76
CA THR A 76 -4.47 40.11 4.89
C THR A 76 -3.14 39.40 4.73
N PHE A 77 -2.30 39.43 5.77
CA PHE A 77 -1.10 38.62 5.87
C PHE A 77 -1.38 37.42 6.76
N VAL A 78 -1.03 36.23 6.30
CA VAL A 78 -1.29 34.97 7.00
C VAL A 78 0.04 34.40 7.46
N ASP A 79 0.20 34.30 8.76
CA ASP A 79 1.43 33.83 9.38
C ASP A 79 1.50 32.29 9.37
N TYR A 80 2.73 31.77 9.38
CA TYR A 80 3.00 30.33 9.38
C TYR A 80 3.35 29.85 10.79
N ASP A 81 3.18 28.55 11.02
CA ASP A 81 3.69 27.90 12.22
C ASP A 81 5.22 27.84 12.17
N GLU A 82 5.86 28.44 13.17
CA GLU A 82 7.32 28.52 13.30
C GLU A 82 7.96 27.16 13.63
N ASN A 83 7.19 26.22 14.18
CA ASN A 83 7.69 24.89 14.55
C ASN A 83 6.91 23.78 13.83
N PRO A 84 7.05 23.66 12.49
CA PRO A 84 6.31 22.69 11.70
C PRO A 84 6.73 21.25 12.04
N ARG A 85 5.78 20.33 11.93
CA ARG A 85 6.05 18.91 12.18
C ARG A 85 6.83 18.29 11.03
N GLU A 86 7.86 17.53 11.38
CA GLU A 86 8.67 16.74 10.46
C GLU A 86 8.37 15.24 10.60
N TYR A 87 8.18 14.56 9.47
CA TYR A 87 8.01 13.12 9.38
C TYR A 87 9.24 12.51 8.72
N MET A 88 9.93 11.64 9.45
CA MET A 88 11.10 10.92 8.95
C MET A 88 10.69 9.54 8.45
N LEU A 89 11.20 9.13 7.29
CA LEU A 89 10.97 7.79 6.77
C LEU A 89 11.58 6.73 7.70
N SER A 90 10.88 5.61 7.84
CA SER A 90 11.32 4.46 8.64
C SER A 90 11.87 3.36 7.74
N ALA A 91 12.96 2.72 8.17
CA ALA A 91 13.56 1.57 7.49
C ALA A 91 13.10 0.25 8.14
N VAL A 92 12.74 -0.73 7.31
CA VAL A 92 12.42 -2.10 7.74
C VAL A 92 13.22 -3.07 6.87
N ASN A 93 14.11 -3.85 7.49
CA ASN A 93 15.05 -4.74 6.80
C ASN A 93 14.85 -6.20 7.24
N THR A 94 15.01 -7.14 6.31
CA THR A 94 14.93 -8.59 6.57
C THR A 94 16.03 -9.30 5.79
N VAL A 95 16.71 -10.26 6.43
CA VAL A 95 17.71 -11.13 5.79
C VAL A 95 17.05 -12.45 5.38
N VAL A 96 17.35 -12.93 4.18
CA VAL A 96 16.87 -14.23 3.68
C VAL A 96 18.09 -15.08 3.38
N ASP A 97 18.23 -16.19 4.09
CA ASP A 97 19.25 -17.19 3.82
C ASP A 97 18.74 -18.21 2.80
N ILE A 98 19.64 -18.67 1.93
CA ILE A 98 19.37 -19.64 0.85
C ILE A 98 20.13 -20.95 1.04
#